data_AF-A0A7X8J9I0-F1
#
_entry.id   AF-A0A7X8J9I0-F1
#
_cell.length_a   1.000
_cell.length_b   1.000
_cell.length_c   1.000
_cell.angle_alpha   90.00
_cell.angle_beta   90.00
_cell.angle_gamma   90.00
#
_symmetry.space_group_name_H-M   'P 1'
#
loop_
_entity.id
_entity.type
_entity.pdbx_description
1 polymer ?
#
loop_
_entity_poly.entity_id
_entity_poly.type
_entity_poly.pdbx_seq_one_letter_code
_entity_poly.pdbx_strand_id
1 'polypeptide(L)'
;DYHRCLKMLEKTRKALYAGSLFEQLRSANVIDYLYLAVPRGLVSPDELANGWGLLYINPDLTVSEVKKAKAEETTAKGKMHFVQNIAAAAMKNVLFSCGVNRLPSGEFFCTRQPRRRNKKL
;
A
#
# COMPACT_ATOMS: atom_id res chain seq x y z
N ASP A 1 29.24 -24.57 8.92
CA ASP A 1 29.10 -23.54 7.86
C ASP A 1 27.67 -23.14 7.50
N TYR A 2 26.70 -24.06 7.44
CA TYR A 2 25.30 -23.77 7.10
C TYR A 2 24.66 -22.58 7.85
N HIS A 3 24.76 -22.54 9.19
CA HIS A 3 24.21 -21.43 9.99
C HIS A 3 24.90 -20.09 9.76
N ARG A 4 26.15 -20.09 9.30
CA ARG A 4 26.91 -18.87 8.98
C ARG A 4 26.40 -18.27 7.67
N CYS A 5 26.12 -19.11 6.67
CA CYS A 5 25.50 -18.71 5.41
C CYS A 5 24.08 -18.15 5.62
N LEU A 6 23.26 -18.77 6.47
CA LEU A 6 21.93 -18.26 6.79
C LEU A 6 21.96 -16.86 7.41
N LYS A 7 22.84 -16.62 8.40
CA LYS A 7 23.02 -15.29 9.00
C LYS A 7 23.49 -14.25 7.98
N MET A 8 24.32 -14.65 7.03
CA MET A 8 24.80 -13.77 5.98
C MET A 8 23.69 -13.43 4.99
N LEU A 9 22.88 -14.41 4.57
CA LEU A 9 21.67 -14.21 3.77
C LEU A 9 20.70 -13.25 4.46
N GLU A 10 20.43 -13.42 5.75
CA GLU A 10 19.57 -12.51 6.50
C GLU A 10 20.12 -11.08 6.57
N LYS A 11 21.43 -10.91 6.78
CA LYS A 11 22.07 -9.58 6.78
C LYS A 11 21.95 -8.91 5.42
N THR A 12 22.25 -9.62 4.33
CA THR A 12 22.14 -9.09 2.97
C THR A 12 20.70 -8.76 2.63
N ARG A 13 19.74 -9.61 3.03
CA ARG A 13 18.31 -9.37 2.85
C ARG A 13 17.85 -8.13 3.62
N LYS A 14 18.29 -7.95 4.86
CA LYS A 14 18.02 -6.72 5.64
C LYS A 14 18.60 -5.49 4.97
N ALA A 15 19.82 -5.56 4.44
CA ALA A 15 20.44 -4.44 3.72
C ALA A 15 19.72 -4.09 2.42
N LEU A 16 19.17 -5.07 1.70
CA LEU A 16 18.39 -4.86 0.48
C LEU A 16 17.05 -4.15 0.73
N TYR A 17 16.40 -4.47 1.85
CA TYR A 17 15.11 -3.84 2.20
C TYR A 17 15.26 -2.57 3.05
N ALA A 18 16.47 -2.30 3.58
CA ALA A 18 16.76 -1.14 4.41
C ALA A 18 16.39 0.16 3.70
N GLY A 19 15.39 0.89 4.22
CA GLY A 19 14.92 2.15 3.64
C GLY A 19 14.00 2.02 2.42
N SER A 20 13.66 0.81 2.00
CA SER A 20 12.66 0.58 0.95
C SER A 20 11.27 1.00 1.40
N LEU A 21 10.37 1.31 0.45
CA LEU A 21 8.97 1.60 0.75
C LEU A 21 8.30 0.47 1.55
N PHE A 22 8.67 -0.78 1.28
CA PHE A 22 8.18 -1.95 2.02
C PHE A 22 8.53 -1.87 3.51
N GLU A 23 9.74 -1.45 3.83
CA GLU A 23 10.16 -1.31 5.23
C GLU A 23 9.57 -0.06 5.89
N GLN A 24 9.44 1.05 5.17
CA GLN A 24 8.79 2.27 5.66
C GLN A 24 7.31 2.03 5.99
N LEU A 25 6.59 1.30 5.14
CA LEU A 25 5.19 0.95 5.39
C LEU A 25 5.06 -0.01 6.58
N ARG A 26 5.99 -0.95 6.70
CA ARG A 26 6.01 -1.88 7.84
C ARG A 26 6.33 -1.15 9.15
N SER A 27 7.34 -0.28 9.17
CA SER A 27 7.76 0.44 10.38
C SER A 27 6.73 1.44 10.88
N ALA A 28 5.80 1.87 10.02
CA ALA A 28 4.71 2.74 10.41
C ALA A 28 3.73 2.07 11.41
N ASN A 29 3.66 0.73 11.46
CA ASN A 29 2.82 -0.04 12.41
C ASN A 29 1.35 0.41 12.48
N VAL A 30 0.79 0.84 11.34
CA VAL A 30 -0.56 1.38 11.25
C VAL A 30 -1.58 0.41 10.66
N ILE A 31 -1.10 -0.64 9.99
CA ILE A 31 -1.90 -1.51 9.13
C ILE A 31 -1.75 -2.96 9.58
N ASP A 32 -2.87 -3.69 9.65
CA ASP A 32 -2.92 -5.06 10.17
C ASP A 32 -2.35 -6.10 9.19
N TYR A 33 -2.50 -5.87 7.88
CA TYR A 33 -2.04 -6.79 6.84
C TYR A 33 -1.40 -6.03 5.67
N LEU A 34 -0.25 -6.51 5.23
CA LEU A 34 0.48 -5.95 4.09
C LEU A 34 0.43 -6.91 2.91
N TYR A 35 -0.17 -6.49 1.80
CA TYR A 35 -0.26 -7.25 0.57
C TYR A 35 0.44 -6.52 -0.58
N LEU A 36 1.14 -7.28 -1.41
CA LEU A 36 1.63 -6.84 -2.70
C LEU A 36 0.73 -7.38 -3.80
N ALA A 37 0.15 -6.50 -4.61
CA ALA A 37 -0.66 -6.88 -5.77
C ALA A 37 0.15 -6.69 -7.06
N VAL A 38 0.37 -7.78 -7.80
CA VAL A 38 1.15 -7.78 -9.05
C VAL A 38 0.48 -8.63 -10.12
N PRO A 39 0.74 -8.38 -11.41
CA PRO A 39 0.36 -9.29 -12.47
C PRO A 39 0.85 -10.71 -12.20
N ARG A 40 0.05 -11.70 -12.59
CA ARG A 40 0.38 -13.11 -12.41
C ARG A 40 1.76 -13.44 -12.99
N GLY A 41 2.61 -14.05 -12.17
CA GLY A 41 3.93 -14.54 -12.56
C GLY A 41 5.05 -13.50 -12.52
N LEU A 42 4.79 -12.26 -12.10
CA LEU A 42 5.83 -11.21 -12.02
C LEU A 42 6.80 -11.41 -10.84
N VAL A 43 6.31 -11.91 -9.71
CA VAL A 43 7.07 -12.06 -8.47
C VAL A 43 6.80 -13.45 -7.91
N SER A 44 7.84 -14.21 -7.58
CA SER A 44 7.67 -15.50 -6.91
C SER A 44 7.24 -15.30 -5.45
N PRO A 45 6.33 -16.14 -4.89
CA PRO A 45 5.95 -16.08 -3.47
C PRO A 45 7.14 -16.17 -2.49
N ASP A 46 8.23 -16.81 -2.91
CA ASP A 46 9.44 -17.01 -2.11
C ASP A 46 10.37 -15.79 -2.11
N GLU A 47 10.29 -14.95 -3.15
CA GLU A 47 11.07 -13.71 -3.27
C GLU A 47 10.48 -12.57 -2.42
N LEU A 48 9.20 -12.70 -2.05
CA LEU A 48 8.50 -11.67 -1.28
C LEU A 48 9.07 -11.52 0.13
N ALA A 49 9.23 -10.28 0.58
CA ALA A 49 9.67 -9.94 1.94
C ALA A 49 8.83 -10.68 3.01
N ASN A 50 9.49 -11.07 4.10
CA ASN A 50 8.84 -11.80 5.19
C ASN A 50 7.69 -10.96 5.81
N GLY A 51 6.55 -11.60 6.05
CA GLY A 51 5.34 -10.98 6.62
C GLY A 51 4.34 -10.46 5.57
N TRP A 52 4.79 -10.20 4.34
CA TRP A 52 3.93 -9.74 3.27
C TRP A 52 3.11 -10.88 2.65
N GLY A 53 1.88 -10.57 2.26
CA GLY A 53 1.04 -11.40 1.41
C GLY A 53 1.18 -11.03 -0.06
N LEU A 54 0.80 -11.96 -0.93
CA LEU A 54 0.89 -11.82 -2.39
C LEU A 54 -0.47 -12.04 -3.03
N LEU A 55 -0.90 -11.05 -3.80
CA LEU A 55 -2.09 -11.10 -4.64
C LEU A 55 -1.66 -11.07 -6.10
N TYR A 56 -2.08 -12.07 -6.88
CA TYR A 56 -1.98 -12.02 -8.33
C TYR A 56 -3.22 -11.38 -8.92
N ILE A 57 -2.98 -10.41 -9.81
CA ILE A 57 -4.00 -9.85 -10.68
C ILE A 57 -3.93 -10.64 -11.99
N ASN A 58 -5.00 -11.36 -12.29
CA ASN A 58 -5.14 -12.12 -13.51
C ASN A 58 -5.51 -11.19 -14.70
N PRO A 59 -5.31 -11.64 -15.95
CA PRO A 59 -5.64 -10.85 -17.14
C PRO A 59 -7.14 -10.48 -17.25
N ASP A 60 -8.01 -11.27 -16.64
CA ASP A 60 -9.45 -11.03 -16.53
C ASP A 60 -9.83 -10.09 -15.37
N LEU A 61 -8.84 -9.43 -14.76
CA LEU A 61 -8.97 -8.56 -13.60
C LEU A 61 -9.44 -9.27 -12.31
N THR A 62 -9.48 -10.60 -12.30
CA THR A 62 -9.73 -11.34 -11.06
C THR A 62 -8.48 -11.33 -10.18
N VAL A 63 -8.69 -11.44 -8.87
CA VAL A 63 -7.61 -11.44 -7.88
C VAL A 63 -7.49 -12.83 -7.29
N SER A 64 -6.27 -13.38 -7.27
CA SER A 64 -5.96 -14.66 -6.64
C SER A 64 -4.97 -14.44 -5.50
N GLU A 65 -5.32 -14.90 -4.30
CA GLU A 65 -4.41 -14.88 -3.16
C GLU A 65 -3.43 -16.07 -3.23
N VAL A 66 -2.15 -15.76 -3.34
CA VAL A 66 -1.08 -16.76 -3.53
C VAL A 66 -0.34 -17.00 -2.22
N LYS A 67 -0.23 -15.96 -1.38
CA LYS A 67 0.43 -16.02 -0.09
C LYS A 67 -0.34 -15.14 0.90
N LYS A 68 -0.75 -15.74 2.01
CA LYS A 68 -1.40 -15.02 3.11
C LYS A 68 -0.42 -14.06 3.78
N ALA A 69 -0.86 -12.83 4.00
CA ALA A 69 -0.09 -11.89 4.80
C ALA A 69 -0.10 -12.32 6.28
N LYS A 70 0.99 -12.03 6.97
CA LYS A 70 1.02 -12.16 8.42
C LYS A 70 0.31 -10.95 9.03
N ALA A 71 -0.46 -11.17 10.09
CA ALA A 71 -0.97 -10.08 10.90
C ALA A 71 0.19 -9.39 11.62
N GLU A 72 0.30 -8.07 11.45
CA GLU A 72 1.24 -7.24 12.19
C GLU A 72 0.56 -6.69 13.46
N GLU A 73 1.35 -6.50 14.51
CA GLU A 73 0.85 -5.88 15.74
C GLU A 73 0.73 -4.37 15.55
N THR A 74 -0.51 -3.87 15.67
CA THR A 74 -0.83 -2.46 15.45
C THR A 74 -1.45 -1.85 16.70
N THR A 75 -1.23 -0.54 16.88
CA THR A 75 -1.83 0.21 18.00
C THR A 75 -3.19 0.78 17.60
N ALA A 76 -4.15 0.81 18.52
CA ALA A 76 -5.48 1.40 18.27
C ALA A 76 -5.40 2.87 17.81
N LYS A 77 -4.46 3.64 18.38
CA LYS A 77 -4.19 5.03 17.98
C LYS A 77 -3.69 5.13 16.54
N GLY A 78 -2.78 4.23 16.14
CA GLY A 78 -2.31 4.12 14.77
C GLY A 78 -3.47 3.87 13.81
N LYS A 79 -4.28 2.83 14.08
CA LYS A 79 -5.45 2.50 13.24
C LYS A 79 -6.38 3.69 13.04
N MET A 80 -6.70 4.41 14.12
CA MET A 80 -7.56 5.59 14.05
C MET A 80 -6.98 6.67 13.13
N HIS A 81 -5.69 6.98 13.26
CA HIS A 81 -5.03 7.94 12.40
C HIS A 81 -5.01 7.50 10.92
N PHE A 82 -4.82 6.20 10.65
CA PHE A 82 -4.89 5.67 9.30
C PHE A 82 -6.28 5.80 8.68
N VAL A 83 -7.33 5.45 9.42
CA VAL A 83 -8.72 5.59 8.98
C VAL A 83 -9.06 7.06 8.71
N GLN A 84 -8.60 7.99 9.56
CA GLN A 84 -8.77 9.43 9.33
C GLN A 84 -8.10 9.90 8.04
N ASN A 85 -6.88 9.41 7.75
CA ASN A 85 -6.19 9.72 6.50
C ASN A 85 -6.90 9.16 5.27
N ILE A 86 -7.42 7.92 5.35
CA ILE A 86 -8.24 7.34 4.29
C ILE A 86 -9.49 8.20 4.06
N ALA A 87 -10.20 8.57 5.12
CA ALA A 87 -11.40 9.40 5.03
C ALA A 87 -11.11 10.77 4.41
N ALA A 88 -10.01 11.43 4.83
CA ALA A 88 -9.59 12.72 4.28
C ALA A 88 -9.24 12.62 2.79
N ALA A 89 -8.51 11.58 2.38
CA ALA A 89 -8.16 11.35 0.98
C ALA A 89 -9.39 11.02 0.12
N ALA A 90 -10.29 10.17 0.62
CA ALA A 90 -11.54 9.82 -0.05
C ALA A 90 -12.45 11.04 -0.22
N MET A 91 -12.62 11.84 0.84
CA MET A 91 -13.39 13.08 0.78
C MET A 91 -12.82 14.03 -0.27
N LYS A 92 -11.49 14.23 -0.29
CA LYS A 92 -10.83 15.07 -1.30
C LYS A 92 -11.09 14.58 -2.73
N ASN A 93 -11.01 13.27 -2.98
CA ASN A 93 -11.28 12.68 -4.28
C ASN A 93 -12.74 12.86 -4.72
N VAL A 94 -13.69 12.65 -3.81
CA VAL A 94 -15.13 12.83 -4.08
C VAL A 94 -15.42 14.30 -4.39
N LEU A 95 -14.99 15.22 -3.52
CA LEU A 95 -15.18 16.66 -3.72
C LEU A 95 -14.59 17.12 -5.06
N PHE A 96 -13.37 16.69 -5.37
CA PHE A 96 -12.73 16.97 -6.66
C PHE A 96 -13.54 16.43 -7.84
N SER A 97 -14.03 15.19 -7.78
CA SER A 97 -14.85 14.59 -8.84
C SER A 97 -16.18 15.32 -9.05
N CYS A 98 -16.74 15.89 -7.99
CA CYS A 98 -17.94 16.71 -8.02
C CYS A 98 -17.69 18.18 -8.39
N GLY A 99 -16.41 18.60 -8.54
CA GLY A 99 -16.04 19.99 -8.80
C GLY A 99 -16.15 20.91 -7.57
N VAL A 100 -16.30 20.36 -6.38
CA VAL A 100 -16.38 21.10 -5.12
C VAL A 100 -14.97 21.28 -4.55
N ASN A 101 -14.60 22.52 -4.27
CA ASN A 101 -13.31 22.84 -3.66
C ASN A 101 -13.53 23.42 -2.26
N ARG A 102 -12.63 23.09 -1.34
CA ARG A 102 -12.62 23.60 0.03
C ARG A 102 -11.47 24.59 0.18
N LEU A 103 -11.78 25.81 0.62
CA LEU A 103 -10.80 26.82 0.98
C LEU A 103 -10.19 26.54 2.36
N PRO A 104 -8.97 27.03 2.65
CA PRO A 104 -8.40 26.98 4.00
C PRO A 104 -9.28 27.66 5.06
N SER A 105 -10.09 28.65 4.67
CA SER A 105 -11.07 29.33 5.53
C SER A 105 -12.25 28.45 5.95
N GLY A 106 -12.42 27.27 5.35
CA GLY A 106 -13.55 26.37 5.60
C GLY A 106 -14.74 26.57 4.66
N GLU A 107 -14.70 27.60 3.82
CA GLU A 107 -15.71 27.84 2.79
C GLU A 107 -15.60 26.84 1.63
N PHE A 108 -16.73 26.58 0.98
CA PHE A 108 -16.82 25.70 -0.19
C PHE A 108 -17.24 26.50 -1.42
N PHE A 109 -16.64 26.19 -2.56
CA PHE A 109 -17.07 26.74 -3.84
C PHE A 109 -17.10 25.67 -4.93
N CYS A 110 -18.01 25.83 -5.87
CA CYS A 110 -18.19 24.91 -6.98
C CYS A 110 -17.49 25.44 -8.23
N THR A 111 -16.73 24.57 -8.88
CA THR A 111 -16.13 24.78 -10.19
C THR A 111 -16.77 23.80 -11.17
N ARG A 112 -16.65 24.06 -12.49
CA ARG A 112 -17.03 23.05 -13.48
C ARG A 112 -16.23 21.78 -13.19
N GLN A 113 -16.93 20.64 -13.13
CA GLN A 113 -16.31 19.34 -12.88
C GLN A 113 -15.07 19.20 -13.75
N PRO A 114 -13.89 18.94 -13.16
CA PRO A 114 -12.65 18.82 -13.91
C PRO A 114 -12.79 17.65 -14.89
N ARG A 115 -12.84 17.97 -16.19
CA ARG A 115 -12.83 16.94 -17.23
C ARG A 115 -11.46 16.29 -17.19
N ARG A 116 -11.40 15.05 -16.70
CA ARG A 116 -10.17 14.25 -16.67
C ARG A 116 -9.64 14.19 -18.11
N ARG A 117 -8.46 14.77 -18.35
CA ARG A 117 -7.79 14.69 -19.65
C ARG A 117 -7.43 13.22 -19.86
N ASN A 118 -8.17 12.52 -20.73
CA ASN A 118 -7.79 11.19 -21.16
C ASN A 118 -6.41 11.28 -21.83
N LYS A 119 -5.36 10.83 -21.14
CA LYS A 119 -4.11 10.46 -21.82
C LYS A 119 -4.49 9.30 -22.74
N LYS A 120 -4.41 9.52 -24.05
CA LYS A 120 -4.44 8.40 -25.00
C LYS A 120 -3.25 7.50 -24.64
N LEU A 121 -3.56 6.25 -24.30
CA LEU A 121 -2.59 5.17 -24.14
C LEU A 121 -1.98 4.84 -25.51
#